data_AF-A0A353X196-F1
#
_entry.id   AF-A0A353X196-F1
#
_cell.length_a   1.000
_cell.length_b   1.000
_cell.length_c   1.000
_cell.angle_alpha   90.00
_cell.angle_beta   90.00
_cell.angle_gamma   90.00
#
_symmetry.space_group_name_H-M   'P 1'
#
loop_
_entity.id
_entity.type
_entity.pdbx_description
1 polymer ?
#
loop_
_entity_poly.entity_id
_entity_poly.type
_entity_poly.pdbx_seq_one_letter_code
_entity_poly.pdbx_strand_id
1 'polypeptide(L)'
;MNRLYYACFYAVTALLLKNNITTHTHDGSITQFSLHFIKNGLLPIKFGKHFSKLFDMRQKGDYGDLYDYDKESTLPLIKDTREFLEEIQKLINI
;
A
#
# COMPACT_ATOMS: atom_id res chain seq x y z
N MET A 1 -3.32 -11.82 -2.36
CA MET A 1 -2.97 -10.41 -2.62
C MET A 1 -4.03 -9.41 -2.20
N ASN A 2 -5.31 -9.60 -2.54
CA ASN A 2 -6.41 -8.72 -2.12
C ASN A 2 -6.32 -8.24 -0.66
N ARG A 3 -6.19 -9.18 0.30
CA ARG A 3 -6.10 -8.84 1.73
C ARG A 3 -4.90 -7.95 2.09
N LEU A 4 -3.73 -8.19 1.48
CA LEU A 4 -2.53 -7.37 1.71
C LEU A 4 -2.72 -5.96 1.16
N TYR A 5 -3.27 -5.86 -0.06
CA TYR A 5 -3.57 -4.57 -0.67
C TYR A 5 -4.56 -3.77 0.18
N TYR A 6 -5.68 -4.36 0.58
CA TYR A 6 -6.69 -3.66 1.37
C TYR A 6 -6.20 -3.27 2.76
N ALA A 7 -5.33 -4.07 3.39
CA ALA A 7 -4.68 -3.68 4.64
C ALA A 7 -3.86 -2.39 4.47
N CYS A 8 -3.00 -2.33 3.44
CA CYS A 8 -2.23 -1.13 3.12
C CYS A 8 -3.14 0.04 2.73
N PHE A 9 -4.17 -0.20 1.92
CA PHE A 9 -5.11 0.81 1.45
C PHE A 9 -5.79 1.51 2.63
N TYR A 10 -6.36 0.76 3.58
CA TYR A 10 -7.02 1.37 4.73
C TYR A 10 -6.05 2.12 5.65
N ALA A 11 -4.84 1.59 5.85
CA ALA A 11 -3.81 2.29 6.62
C ALA A 11 -3.41 3.63 5.96
N VAL A 12 -3.20 3.62 4.63
CA VAL A 12 -2.92 4.83 3.85
C VAL A 12 -4.09 5.80 3.88
N THR A 13 -5.32 5.34 3.71
CA THR A 13 -6.51 6.20 3.78
C THR A 13 -6.64 6.83 5.17
N ALA A 14 -6.41 6.09 6.24
CA ALA A 14 -6.43 6.63 7.60
C ALA A 14 -5.34 7.71 7.79
N LEU A 15 -4.13 7.47 7.28
CA LEU A 15 -3.03 8.44 7.32
C LEU A 15 -3.36 9.71 6.53
N LEU A 16 -3.94 9.58 5.33
CA LEU A 16 -4.38 10.70 4.51
C LEU A 16 -5.47 11.51 5.19
N LEU A 17 -6.49 10.84 5.75
CA LEU A 17 -7.57 11.47 6.50
C LEU A 17 -7.05 12.23 7.73
N LYS A 18 -6.12 11.65 8.50
CA LYS A 18 -5.46 12.33 9.64
C LYS A 18 -4.79 13.63 9.21
N ASN A 19 -4.28 13.71 7.98
CA ASN A 19 -3.62 14.88 7.43
C ASN A 19 -4.54 15.77 6.58
N ASN A 20 -5.87 15.57 6.66
CA ASN A 20 -6.89 16.31 5.89
C ASN A 20 -6.71 16.22 4.36
N ILE A 21 -6.13 15.12 3.86
CA ILE A 21 -5.98 14.86 2.43
C ILE A 21 -7.09 13.91 1.99
N THR A 22 -7.92 14.35 1.04
CA THR A 22 -9.05 13.56 0.53
C THR A 22 -8.70 12.82 -0.75
N THR A 23 -9.14 11.57 -0.87
CA THR A 23 -9.05 10.78 -2.11
C THR A 23 -10.31 9.94 -2.26
N HIS A 24 -10.77 9.75 -3.50
CA HIS A 24 -11.98 9.00 -3.80
C HIS A 24 -11.72 7.76 -4.68
N THR A 25 -10.46 7.52 -5.04
CA THR A 25 -10.06 6.41 -5.91
C THR A 25 -8.80 5.73 -5.39
N HIS A 26 -8.60 4.47 -5.77
CA HIS A 26 -7.40 3.70 -5.42
C HIS A 26 -6.13 4.36 -5.96
N ASP A 27 -6.13 4.75 -7.24
CA ASP A 27 -5.01 5.47 -7.86
C ASP A 27 -4.74 6.83 -7.20
N GLY A 28 -5.81 7.51 -6.77
CA GLY A 28 -5.72 8.75 -6.01
C GLY A 28 -5.03 8.54 -4.66
N SER A 29 -5.37 7.47 -3.93
CA SER A 29 -4.71 7.11 -2.67
C SER A 29 -3.21 6.84 -2.87
N ILE A 30 -2.82 6.11 -3.92
CA ILE A 30 -1.41 5.82 -4.24
C ILE A 30 -0.65 7.12 -4.59
N THR A 31 -1.27 7.98 -5.40
CA THR A 31 -0.67 9.26 -5.83
C THR A 31 -0.45 10.19 -4.64
N GLN A 32 -1.49 10.39 -3.82
CA GLN A 32 -1.40 11.27 -2.65
C GLN A 32 -0.43 10.72 -1.60
N PHE A 33 -0.43 9.40 -1.35
CA PHE A 33 0.54 8.77 -0.48
C PHE A 33 1.98 9.02 -0.95
N SER A 34 2.24 8.81 -2.23
CA SER A 34 3.56 9.01 -2.84
C SER A 34 4.00 10.48 -2.77
N LEU A 35 3.09 11.41 -3.05
CA LEU A 35 3.37 12.84 -3.01
C LEU A 35 3.71 13.32 -1.59
N HIS A 36 2.86 12.99 -0.61
CA HIS A 36 2.93 13.59 0.71
C HIS A 36 3.87 12.89 1.68
N PHE A 37 4.05 11.57 1.55
CA PHE A 37 4.81 10.79 2.53
C PHE A 37 6.10 10.20 1.95
N ILE A 38 6.14 9.86 0.66
CA ILE A 38 7.35 9.30 0.05
C ILE A 38 8.27 10.39 -0.48
N LYS A 39 7.78 11.29 -1.34
CA LYS A 39 8.60 12.35 -1.95
C LYS A 39 9.12 13.36 -0.93
N ASN A 40 8.39 13.57 0.15
CA ASN A 40 8.78 14.44 1.24
C ASN A 40 9.73 13.76 2.25
N GLY A 41 10.11 12.50 2.04
CA GLY A 41 11.08 11.79 2.87
C GLY A 41 10.55 11.30 4.23
N LEU A 42 9.23 11.42 4.49
CA LEU A 42 8.62 10.91 5.74
C LEU A 42 8.62 9.38 5.81
N LEU A 43 8.55 8.73 4.66
CA LEU A 43 8.57 7.29 4.51
C LEU A 43 9.56 6.88 3.40
N PRO A 44 10.28 5.76 3.57
CA PRO A 44 11.19 5.24 2.55
C PRO A 44 10.51 4.94 1.21
N ILE A 45 11.23 5.18 0.10
CA ILE A 45 10.76 4.92 -1.28
C ILE A 45 10.25 3.48 -1.48
N LYS A 46 10.82 2.50 -0.76
CA LYS A 46 10.38 1.10 -0.83
C LYS A 46 8.89 0.93 -0.52
N PHE A 47 8.32 1.75 0.35
CA PHE A 47 6.90 1.67 0.72
C PHE A 47 5.97 2.16 -0.39
N GLY A 48 6.36 3.21 -1.12
CA GLY A 48 5.63 3.63 -2.32
C GLY A 48 5.62 2.51 -3.37
N LYS A 49 6.79 1.92 -3.64
CA LYS A 49 6.92 0.79 -4.58
C LYS A 49 6.11 -0.43 -4.14
N HIS A 50 6.14 -0.76 -2.84
CA HIS A 50 5.39 -1.88 -2.28
C HIS A 50 3.89 -1.68 -2.44
N PHE A 51 3.37 -0.50 -2.09
CA PHE A 51 1.94 -0.23 -2.18
C PHE A 51 1.43 -0.28 -3.63
N SER A 52 2.15 0.32 -4.59
CA SER A 52 1.84 0.19 -6.02
C SER A 52 1.91 -1.27 -6.50
N LYS A 53 2.94 -2.03 -6.09
CA LYS A 53 3.06 -3.45 -6.46
C LYS A 53 1.87 -4.28 -5.98
N LEU A 54 1.40 -4.06 -4.75
CA LEU A 54 0.23 -4.76 -4.21
C LEU A 54 -1.04 -4.44 -5.03
N PHE A 55 -1.19 -3.18 -5.47
CA PHE A 55 -2.31 -2.77 -6.33
C PHE A 55 -2.28 -3.46 -7.70
N ASP A 56 -1.13 -3.44 -8.37
CA ASP A 56 -0.95 -4.09 -9.68
C ASP A 56 -1.19 -5.59 -9.59
N MET A 57 -0.64 -6.24 -8.56
CA MET A 57 -0.86 -7.68 -8.33
C MET A 57 -2.33 -7.96 -8.08
N ARG A 58 -3.01 -7.14 -7.27
CA ARG A 58 -4.46 -7.27 -7.03
C ARG A 58 -5.27 -7.15 -8.32
N GLN A 59 -4.98 -6.18 -9.19
CA GLN A 59 -5.63 -6.07 -10.49
C GLN A 59 -5.40 -7.30 -11.36
N LYS A 60 -4.16 -7.81 -11.43
CA LYS A 60 -3.83 -9.02 -12.19
C LYS A 60 -4.53 -10.28 -11.65
N GLY A 61 -4.69 -10.39 -10.33
CA GLY A 61 -5.40 -11.52 -9.73
C GLY A 61 -6.92 -11.47 -9.91
N ASP A 62 -7.50 -10.28 -9.94
CA ASP A 62 -8.96 -10.11 -10.08
C ASP A 62 -9.43 -10.16 -11.54
N TYR A 63 -8.55 -9.81 -12.49
CA TYR A 63 -8.90 -9.67 -13.92
C TYR A 63 -8.00 -10.44 -14.89
N GLY A 64 -6.98 -11.15 -14.41
CA GLY A 64 -6.08 -11.94 -15.25
C GLY A 64 -6.50 -13.40 -15.30
N ASP A 65 -6.73 -13.94 -16.50
CA ASP A 65 -7.20 -15.31 -16.73
C ASP A 65 -6.22 -16.42 -16.29
N LEU A 66 -4.95 -16.10 -16.04
CA LEU A 66 -3.87 -17.06 -15.76
C LEU A 66 -2.85 -16.52 -14.73
N TYR A 67 -3.29 -16.10 -13.54
CA TYR A 67 -2.36 -15.62 -12.50
C TYR A 67 -2.38 -16.47 -11.23
N ASP A 68 -1.58 -17.53 -11.22
CA ASP A 68 -1.26 -18.27 -10.00
C ASP A 68 -0.14 -17.57 -9.22
N TYR A 69 -0.43 -17.22 -7.98
CA TYR A 69 0.56 -16.65 -7.08
C TYR A 69 1.50 -17.74 -6.57
N ASP A 70 2.78 -17.64 -6.92
CA ASP A 70 3.80 -18.50 -6.32
C ASP A 70 4.01 -18.15 -4.83
N LYS A 71 4.15 -19.18 -4.00
CA LYS A 71 4.30 -19.05 -2.55
C LYS A 71 5.60 -18.34 -2.17
N GLU A 72 6.70 -18.60 -2.89
CA GLU A 72 7.99 -17.96 -2.62
C GLU A 72 7.95 -16.48 -2.97
N SER A 73 7.21 -16.10 -4.01
CA SER A 73 7.01 -14.70 -4.39
C SER A 73 6.09 -13.91 -3.43
N THR A 74 5.17 -14.59 -2.73
CA THR A 74 4.16 -13.95 -1.87
C THR A 74 4.58 -13.82 -0.41
N LEU A 75 5.36 -14.74 0.12
CA LEU A 75 5.83 -14.70 1.52
C LEU A 75 6.61 -13.40 1.85
N PRO A 76 7.55 -12.90 1.02
CA PRO A 76 8.22 -11.63 1.26
C PRO A 76 7.24 -10.46 1.34
N LEU A 77 6.20 -10.45 0.52
CA LEU A 77 5.20 -9.38 0.50
C LEU A 77 4.41 -9.29 1.81
N ILE A 78 4.21 -10.41 2.52
CA ILE A 78 3.57 -10.39 3.84
C ILE A 78 4.47 -9.68 4.86
N LYS A 79 5.77 -9.97 4.84
CA LYS A 79 6.75 -9.31 5.72
C LYS A 79 6.83 -7.81 5.42
N ASP A 80 6.96 -7.46 4.15
CA ASP A 80 7.03 -6.06 3.70
C ASP A 80 5.74 -5.30 4.03
N THR A 81 4.58 -5.96 3.92
CA THR A 81 3.28 -5.38 4.30
C THR A 81 3.21 -5.13 5.81
N ARG A 82 3.73 -6.04 6.63
CA ARG A 82 3.76 -5.83 8.09
C ARG A 82 4.62 -4.63 8.45
N GLU A 83 5.83 -4.55 7.92
CA GLU A 83 6.73 -3.40 8.15
C GLU A 83 6.08 -2.08 7.68
N PHE A 84 5.44 -2.09 6.51
CA PHE A 84 4.70 -0.94 5.99
C PHE A 84 3.60 -0.47 6.96
N LEU A 85 2.80 -1.39 7.50
CA LEU A 85 1.71 -1.07 8.42
C LEU A 85 2.23 -0.50 9.74
N GLU A 86 3.30 -1.08 10.29
CA GLU A 86 3.95 -0.61 11.52
C GLU A 86 4.45 0.84 11.36
N GLU A 87 5.07 1.16 10.23
CA GLU A 87 5.56 2.52 9.97
C GLU A 87 4.42 3.53 9.77
N ILE A 88 3.32 3.12 9.11
CA ILE A 88 2.13 3.99 9.02
C ILE A 88 1.48 4.20 10.39
N GLN A 89 1.36 3.16 11.21
CA GLN A 89 0.77 3.27 12.56
C GLN A 89 1.52 4.30 13.41
N LYS A 90 2.85 4.30 13.36
CA LYS A 90 3.69 5.31 14.03
C LYS A 90 3.34 6.74 13.60
N LEU A 91 3.03 6.95 12.31
CA LEU A 91 2.62 8.26 11.80
C LEU A 91 1.17 8.62 12.18
N ILE A 92 0.31 7.63 12.46
CA ILE A 92 -1.07 7.85 12.89
C ILE A 92 -1.16 8.13 14.41
N ASN A 93 -0.14 7.81 15.20
CA ASN A 93 -0.14 7.88 16.68
C ASN A 93 -1.24 6.99 17.30
N ILE A 94 -1.30 5.72 16.87
CA ILE A 94 -2.10 4.67 17.50
C ILE A 94 -1.15 3.63 18.08
#